data_AF-A0A2D6MNU9-F1
#
_entry.id   AF-A0A2D6MNU9-F1
#
_cell.length_a   1.000
_cell.length_b   1.000
_cell.length_c   1.000
_cell.angle_alpha   90.00
_cell.angle_beta   90.00
_cell.angle_gamma   90.00
#
_symmetry.space_group_name_H-M   'P 1'
#
loop_
_entity.id
_entity.type
_entity.pdbx_description
1 polymer ?
#
loop_
_entity_poly.entity_id
_entity_poly.type
_entity_poly.pdbx_seq_one_letter_code
_entity_poly.pdbx_strand_id
1 'polypeptide(L)'
;MHLSGEPLFGGLPTRRRLQRARSSRVDSTRRLVERIESLAPDVRPTRFVCASAVGIYGARGAEPLDETVAAGSGFLAELCRDWEKEAARVEELGVRVVSLRIGVVL
;
A
#
# COMPACT_ATOMS: atom_id res chain seq x y z
N MET A 1 8.49 -7.28 -6.45
CA MET A 1 7.30 -6.44 -6.68
C MET A 1 6.14 -7.03 -5.89
N HIS A 2 5.30 -6.21 -5.25
CA HIS A 2 4.15 -6.66 -4.48
C HIS A 2 2.85 -6.00 -5.00
N LEU A 3 1.99 -6.80 -5.64
CA LEU A 3 0.76 -6.31 -6.30
C LEU A 3 -0.51 -7.04 -5.79
N SER A 4 -0.39 -7.89 -4.77
CA SER A 4 -1.52 -8.68 -4.29
C SER A 4 -2.41 -7.89 -3.34
N GLY A 5 -3.72 -8.12 -3.42
CA GLY A 5 -4.69 -7.61 -2.44
C GLY A 5 -6.09 -8.12 -2.75
N GLU A 6 -6.94 -8.27 -1.74
CA GLU A 6 -8.34 -8.67 -1.95
C GLU A 6 -9.10 -7.57 -2.72
N PRO A 7 -9.95 -7.91 -3.69
CA PRO A 7 -10.81 -6.95 -4.37
C PRO A 7 -11.66 -6.13 -3.38
N LEU A 8 -11.69 -4.81 -3.56
CA LEU A 8 -12.51 -3.91 -2.74
C LEU A 8 -13.96 -3.84 -3.25
N PHE A 9 -14.13 -3.93 -4.56
CA PHE A 9 -15.44 -3.89 -5.23
C PHE A 9 -16.16 -5.24 -5.16
N GLY A 10 -17.48 -5.26 -5.35
CA GLY A 10 -18.30 -6.48 -5.32
C GLY A 10 -19.12 -6.71 -4.05
N GLY A 11 -19.60 -5.64 -3.40
CA GLY A 11 -20.67 -5.69 -2.39
C GLY A 11 -20.45 -4.78 -1.18
N LEU A 12 -21.26 -4.95 -0.14
CA LEU A 12 -21.32 -4.04 1.01
C LEU A 12 -20.05 -4.05 1.88
N PRO A 13 -19.63 -2.90 2.44
CA PRO A 13 -18.44 -2.77 3.28
C PRO A 13 -18.69 -3.29 4.72
N THR A 14 -18.78 -4.61 4.87
CA THR A 14 -18.90 -5.22 6.21
C THR A 14 -17.57 -5.18 6.96
N ARG A 15 -17.61 -5.16 8.30
CA ARG A 15 -16.38 -5.20 9.14
C ARG A 15 -15.43 -6.34 8.73
N ARG A 16 -15.98 -7.53 8.44
CA ARG A 16 -15.20 -8.69 8.00
C ARG A 16 -14.49 -8.43 6.67
N ARG A 17 -15.14 -7.76 5.70
CA ARG A 17 -14.53 -7.41 4.41
C ARG A 17 -13.45 -6.35 4.55
N LEU A 18 -13.72 -5.31 5.34
CA LEU A 18 -12.75 -4.26 5.62
C LEU A 18 -11.49 -4.82 6.30
N GLN A 19 -11.66 -5.76 7.25
CA GLN A 19 -10.55 -6.44 7.89
C GLN A 19 -9.72 -7.24 6.88
N ARG A 20 -10.35 -8.00 5.98
CA ARG A 20 -9.59 -8.77 4.98
C ARG A 20 -8.93 -7.88 3.92
N ALA A 21 -9.59 -6.79 3.54
CA ALA A 21 -8.99 -5.77 2.68
C ALA A 21 -7.69 -5.21 3.30
N ARG A 22 -7.68 -5.00 4.62
CA ARG A 22 -6.49 -4.59 5.38
C ARG A 22 -5.45 -5.69 5.47
N SER A 23 -5.80 -6.88 5.93
CA SER A 23 -4.82 -7.96 6.13
C SER A 23 -4.18 -8.42 4.82
N SER A 24 -4.95 -8.48 3.72
CA SER A 24 -4.44 -8.87 2.40
C SER A 24 -3.41 -7.90 1.81
N ARG A 25 -3.28 -6.69 2.37
CA ARG A 25 -2.34 -5.64 1.92
C ARG A 25 -1.27 -5.34 2.97
N VAL A 26 -1.69 -4.98 4.17
CA VAL A 26 -0.80 -4.55 5.24
C VAL A 26 -0.02 -5.73 5.80
N ASP A 27 -0.70 -6.83 6.15
CA ASP A 27 -0.02 -7.99 6.75
C ASP A 27 0.82 -8.77 5.72
N SER A 28 0.38 -8.81 4.46
CA SER A 28 1.15 -9.41 3.38
C SER A 28 2.42 -8.61 3.06
N THR A 29 2.32 -7.27 3.02
CA THR A 29 3.47 -6.38 2.88
C THR A 29 4.42 -6.52 4.05
N ARG A 30 3.90 -6.54 5.29
CA ARG A 30 4.71 -6.75 6.49
C ARG A 30 5.55 -8.01 6.40
N ARG A 31 4.97 -9.13 5.97
CA ARG A 31 5.71 -10.41 5.80
C ARG A 31 6.82 -10.31 4.76
N LEU A 32 6.61 -9.58 3.67
CA LEU A 32 7.63 -9.36 2.65
C LEU A 32 8.76 -8.47 3.18
N VAL A 33 8.41 -7.41 3.91
CA VAL A 33 9.37 -6.53 4.57
C VAL A 33 10.20 -7.29 5.59
N GLU A 34 9.57 -8.05 6.49
CA GLU A 34 10.26 -8.90 7.48
C GLU A 34 11.21 -9.89 6.79
N ARG A 35 10.79 -10.45 5.65
CA ARG A 35 11.66 -11.32 4.86
C ARG A 35 12.87 -10.56 4.29
N ILE A 36 12.69 -9.35 3.79
CA ILE A 36 13.79 -8.52 3.27
C ILE A 36 14.73 -8.11 4.40
N GLU A 37 14.20 -7.75 5.58
CA GLU A 37 14.97 -7.43 6.79
C GLU A 37 15.87 -8.60 7.19
N SER A 38 15.37 -9.84 7.10
CA SER A 38 16.13 -11.05 7.45
C SER A 38 17.19 -11.46 6.42
N LEU A 39 17.26 -10.81 5.25
CA LEU A 39 18.26 -11.11 4.23
C LEU A 39 19.61 -10.49 4.58
N ALA A 40 20.70 -11.19 4.24
CA ALA A 40 22.04 -10.63 4.28
C ALA A 40 22.14 -9.41 3.34
N PRO A 41 22.92 -8.37 3.68
CA PRO A 41 22.95 -7.12 2.91
C PRO A 41 23.24 -7.28 1.42
N ASP A 42 24.07 -8.25 1.05
CA ASP A 42 24.51 -8.53 -0.33
C ASP A 42 23.44 -9.20 -1.20
N VAL A 43 22.42 -9.82 -0.59
CA VAL A 43 21.31 -10.49 -1.31
C VAL A 43 19.99 -9.72 -1.24
N ARG A 44 19.96 -8.55 -0.59
CA ARG A 44 18.76 -7.71 -0.52
C ARG A 44 18.42 -7.14 -1.91
N PRO A 45 17.12 -6.98 -2.23
CA PRO A 45 16.72 -6.30 -3.45
C PRO A 45 17.14 -4.82 -3.39
N THR A 46 17.53 -4.23 -4.52
CA THR A 46 17.85 -2.79 -4.58
C THR A 46 16.60 -1.91 -4.64
N ARG A 47 15.46 -2.49 -5.03
CA ARG A 47 14.18 -1.81 -5.24
C ARG A 47 13.01 -2.66 -4.73
N PHE A 48 12.06 -2.03 -4.04
CA PHE A 48 10.79 -2.64 -3.65
C PHE A 48 9.63 -1.83 -4.21
N VAL A 49 9.03 -2.33 -5.30
CA VAL A 49 7.82 -1.73 -5.89
C VAL A 49 6.59 -2.37 -5.25
N CYS A 50 5.77 -1.55 -4.62
CA CYS A 50 4.56 -1.93 -3.89
C CYS A 50 3.34 -1.25 -4.51
N ALA A 51 2.25 -1.98 -4.67
CA ALA A 51 0.97 -1.38 -5.03
C ALA A 51 0.44 -0.51 -3.88
N SER A 52 -0.33 0.51 -4.25
CA SER A 52 -1.16 1.36 -3.41
C SER A 52 -2.42 1.69 -4.22
N ALA A 53 -3.18 2.72 -3.84
CA ALA A 53 -4.34 3.18 -4.61
C ALA A 53 -4.56 4.68 -4.48
N VAL A 54 -5.19 5.29 -5.48
CA VAL A 54 -5.66 6.69 -5.42
C VAL A 54 -6.64 6.96 -4.27
N GLY A 55 -7.19 5.90 -3.67
CA GLY A 55 -7.98 5.98 -2.44
C GLY A 55 -7.23 6.64 -1.26
N ILE A 56 -5.90 6.73 -1.32
CA ILE A 56 -5.09 7.48 -0.35
C ILE A 56 -5.51 8.95 -0.22
N TYR A 57 -5.99 9.56 -1.30
CA TYR A 57 -6.35 10.98 -1.32
C TYR A 57 -7.73 11.28 -0.74
N GLY A 58 -8.57 10.26 -0.51
CA GLY A 58 -9.96 10.41 -0.10
C GLY A 58 -10.85 11.06 -1.16
N ALA A 59 -12.05 11.46 -0.77
CA ALA A 59 -13.00 12.13 -1.67
C ALA A 59 -12.62 13.60 -1.86
N ARG A 60 -12.21 13.98 -3.09
CA ARG A 60 -11.75 15.33 -3.45
C ARG A 60 -12.48 15.94 -4.67
N GLY A 61 -13.53 15.27 -5.14
CA GLY A 61 -14.30 15.73 -6.30
C GLY A 61 -13.44 15.79 -7.57
N ALA A 62 -13.47 16.94 -8.24
CA ALA A 62 -12.74 17.20 -9.49
C ALA A 62 -11.40 17.94 -9.28
N GLU A 63 -10.94 18.08 -8.04
CA GLU A 63 -9.64 18.69 -7.74
C GLU A 63 -8.52 17.87 -8.41
N PRO A 64 -7.60 18.50 -9.18
CA PRO A 64 -6.39 17.83 -9.64
C PRO A 64 -5.49 17.50 -8.45
N LEU A 65 -5.04 16.24 -8.37
CA LEU A 65 -4.20 15.76 -7.28
C LEU A 65 -2.94 15.14 -7.84
N ASP A 66 -1.82 15.42 -7.17
CA ASP A 66 -0.53 14.78 -7.40
C ASP A 66 -0.01 14.13 -6.11
N GLU A 67 1.16 13.50 -6.18
CA GLU A 67 1.75 12.77 -5.06
C GLU A 67 2.19 13.66 -3.89
N THR A 68 2.26 14.98 -4.07
CA THR A 68 2.63 15.94 -3.02
C THR A 68 1.45 16.26 -2.08
N VAL A 69 0.22 15.93 -2.51
CA VAL A 69 -0.98 16.17 -1.72
C VAL A 69 -1.02 15.24 -0.51
N ALA A 70 -1.33 15.81 0.65
CA ALA A 70 -1.55 15.05 1.87
C ALA A 70 -2.68 14.03 1.69
N ALA A 71 -2.50 12.85 2.28
CA ALA A 71 -3.51 11.81 2.24
C ALA A 71 -4.83 12.29 2.87
N GLY A 72 -5.96 11.79 2.36
CA GLY A 72 -7.31 12.11 2.86
C GLY A 72 -7.67 11.38 4.16
N SER A 73 -8.96 11.32 4.46
CA SER A 73 -9.51 10.63 5.63
C SER A 73 -10.42 9.47 5.25
N GLY A 74 -10.75 8.63 6.24
CA GLY A 74 -11.60 7.47 6.08
C GLY A 74 -10.85 6.19 5.73
N PHE A 75 -11.58 5.09 5.68
CA PHE A 75 -11.02 3.73 5.63
C PHE A 75 -10.00 3.52 4.48
N LEU A 76 -10.31 3.98 3.26
CA LEU A 76 -9.42 3.77 2.12
C LEU A 76 -8.12 4.58 2.25
N ALA A 77 -8.21 5.81 2.77
CA ALA A 77 -7.04 6.64 2.98
C ALA A 77 -6.13 6.04 4.06
N GLU A 78 -6.71 5.63 5.19
CA GLU A 78 -6.02 4.94 6.28
C GLU A 78 -5.37 3.64 5.80
N LEU A 79 -6.12 2.80 5.07
CA LEU A 79 -5.61 1.56 4.51
C LEU A 79 -4.39 1.78 3.61
N CYS A 80 -4.43 2.76 2.72
CA CYS A 80 -3.30 3.05 1.83
C CYS A 80 -2.11 3.62 2.60
N ARG A 81 -2.34 4.50 3.59
CA ARG A 81 -1.27 5.02 4.46
C ARG A 81 -0.56 3.90 5.22
N ASP A 82 -1.32 2.99 5.82
CA ASP A 82 -0.76 1.87 6.56
C ASP A 82 0.02 0.92 5.64
N TRP A 83 -0.50 0.70 4.43
CA TRP A 83 0.13 -0.13 3.41
C TRP A 83 1.46 0.47 2.92
N GLU A 84 1.47 1.76 2.54
CA GLU A 84 2.67 2.48 2.13
C GLU A 84 3.69 2.56 3.28
N LYS A 85 3.22 2.75 4.52
CA LYS A 85 4.07 2.80 5.71
C LYS A 85 4.79 1.46 5.97
N GLU A 86 4.09 0.34 5.86
CA GLU A 86 4.75 -0.97 6.00
C GLU A 86 5.79 -1.18 4.90
N ALA A 87 5.49 -0.80 3.65
CA ALA A 87 6.45 -0.91 2.55
C ALA A 87 7.69 -0.03 2.77
N ALA A 88 7.54 1.18 3.29
CA ALA A 88 8.62 2.14 3.51
C ALA A 88 9.69 1.65 4.52
N ARG A 89 9.37 0.68 5.38
CA ARG A 89 10.32 0.15 6.37
C ARG A 89 11.62 -0.39 5.75
N VAL A 90 11.59 -0.93 4.54
CA VAL A 90 12.80 -1.44 3.89
C VAL A 90 13.75 -0.34 3.42
N GLU A 91 13.33 0.93 3.43
CA GLU A 91 14.19 2.07 3.10
C GLU A 91 15.36 2.21 4.09
N GLU A 92 15.14 1.85 5.36
CA GLU A 92 16.18 1.80 6.40
C GLU A 92 17.31 0.81 6.05
N LEU A 93 17.04 -0.15 5.15
CA LEU A 93 17.99 -1.16 4.68
C LEU A 93 18.71 -0.74 3.38
N GLY A 94 18.50 0.49 2.91
CA GLY A 94 19.02 0.98 1.63
C GLY A 94 18.21 0.53 0.40
N VAL A 95 17.05 -0.09 0.61
CA VAL A 95 16.16 -0.54 -0.48
C VAL A 95 15.24 0.62 -0.85
N ARG A 96 15.34 1.13 -2.09
CA ARG A 96 14.42 2.19 -2.53
C ARG A 96 13.01 1.62 -2.73
N VAL A 97 12.03 2.28 -2.14
CA VAL A 97 10.61 1.92 -2.27
C VAL A 97 9.94 2.77 -3.35
N VAL A 98 8.98 2.17 -4.06
CA VAL A 98 8.09 2.87 -4.98
C VAL A 98 6.66 2.40 -4.71
N SER A 99 5.79 3.33 -4.33
CA SER A 99 4.37 3.09 -4.08
C SER A 99 3.54 3.50 -5.29
N LEU A 100 2.86 2.54 -5.93
CA LEU A 100 2.05 2.77 -7.12
C LEU A 100 0.61 3.13 -6.71
N ARG A 101 0.24 4.42 -6.72
CA ARG A 101 -1.12 4.88 -6.41
C ARG A 101 -2.05 4.68 -7.61
N ILE A 102 -2.48 3.43 -7.81
CA ILE A 102 -3.23 2.99 -8.99
C ILE A 102 -4.68 3.49 -8.93
N GLY A 103 -5.18 3.98 -10.07
CA GLY A 103 -6.59 4.36 -10.28
C GLY A 103 -7.51 3.17 -10.53
N VAL A 104 -8.69 3.42 -11.09
CA VAL A 104 -9.53 2.33 -11.63
C VAL A 104 -8.89 1.81 -12.90
N VAL A 105 -8.65 0.50 -12.96
CA VAL A 105 -8.18 -0.19 -14.17
C VAL A 105 -9.40 -0.75 -14.91
N LEU A 106 -9.49 -0.48 -16.21
CA LEU A 106 -10.59 -0.87 -17.09
C LEU A 106 -10.25 -2.13 -17.91
#